data_AF-A0A6B1CRR7-F1
#
_entry.id   AF-A0A6B1CRR7-F1
#
_cell.length_a   1.000
_cell.length_b   1.000
_cell.length_c   1.000
_cell.angle_alpha   90.00
_cell.angle_beta   90.00
_cell.angle_gamma   90.00
#
_symmetry.space_group_name_H-M   'P 1'
#
loop_
_entity.id
_entity.type
_entity.pdbx_description
1 polymer ?
#
loop_
_entity_poly.entity_id
_entity_poly.type
_entity_poly.pdbx_seq_one_letter_code
_entity_poly.pdbx_strand_id
1 'polypeptide(L)'
;MPAPLQTGTLLVATPALESLAFDRAVVLITHYSETDITMGLVLNQPLGKRIRRYATDSLQQLAGGEDACAELGRIFYQGGPVHQRYLFFLHRLDGLVEGGTKILDGLYLGGNLDTKYAEADILRPDAPRLRFYLGYAGWEPGQLESEISAGTWFLAPGEPEIVLASTSETMWQTVMYSLGGKYRPISVFPKDPSVN
;
A
#
# COMPACT_ATOMS: atom_id res chain seq x y z
N MET A 1 6.94 -17.38 -14.28
CA MET A 1 8.11 -16.46 -14.20
C MET A 1 7.75 -15.35 -13.22
N PRO A 2 8.72 -14.79 -12.46
CA PRO A 2 8.43 -13.65 -11.60
C PRO A 2 7.90 -12.48 -12.44
N ALA A 3 7.06 -11.63 -11.85
CA ALA A 3 6.55 -10.43 -12.51
C ALA A 3 7.71 -9.49 -12.91
N PRO A 4 7.59 -8.75 -14.03
CA PRO A 4 8.59 -7.74 -14.38
C PRO A 4 8.63 -6.61 -13.35
N LEU A 5 9.79 -5.98 -13.18
CA LEU A 5 9.94 -4.78 -12.35
C LEU A 5 9.48 -3.55 -13.15
N GLN A 6 8.35 -2.96 -12.75
CA GLN A 6 7.75 -1.79 -13.41
C GLN A 6 6.71 -1.12 -12.50
N THR A 7 6.18 0.04 -12.91
CA THR A 7 5.01 0.64 -12.26
C THR A 7 3.84 -0.34 -12.26
N GLY A 8 3.19 -0.48 -11.11
CA GLY A 8 2.11 -1.45 -10.89
C GLY A 8 2.57 -2.79 -10.32
N THR A 9 3.87 -3.09 -10.29
CA THR A 9 4.39 -4.32 -9.69
C THR A 9 4.27 -4.28 -8.16
N LEU A 10 4.00 -5.43 -7.55
CA LEU A 10 4.02 -5.60 -6.11
C LEU A 10 5.39 -6.13 -5.66
N LEU A 11 5.97 -5.46 -4.67
CA LEU A 11 7.09 -5.96 -3.88
C LEU A 11 6.55 -6.62 -2.61
N VAL A 12 6.93 -7.87 -2.38
CA VAL A 12 6.52 -8.65 -1.22
C VAL A 12 7.73 -8.91 -0.36
N ALA A 13 7.75 -8.35 0.85
CA ALA A 13 8.87 -8.46 1.77
C ALA A 13 9.14 -9.94 2.08
N THR A 14 10.40 -10.36 1.99
CA THR A 14 10.78 -11.69 2.46
C THR A 14 11.01 -11.69 3.97
N PRO A 15 10.96 -12.86 4.65
CA PRO A 15 11.32 -12.93 6.06
C PRO A 15 12.76 -12.50 6.39
N ALA A 16 13.64 -12.41 5.38
CA ALA A 16 15.01 -11.94 5.54
C ALA A 16 15.12 -10.41 5.56
N LEU A 17 14.05 -9.67 5.23
CA LEU A 17 14.07 -8.21 5.26
C LEU A 17 13.99 -7.70 6.71
N GLU A 18 15.14 -7.34 7.27
CA GLU A 18 15.28 -6.78 8.61
C GLU A 18 14.93 -5.28 8.63
N SER A 19 13.65 -4.95 8.49
CA SER A 19 13.17 -3.58 8.63
C SER A 19 11.80 -3.53 9.30
N LEU A 20 11.72 -2.85 10.43
CA LEU A 20 10.45 -2.64 11.14
C LEU A 20 9.40 -1.92 10.29
N ALA A 21 9.84 -1.05 9.38
CA ALA A 21 8.94 -0.34 8.47
C ALA A 21 8.36 -1.27 7.39
N PHE A 22 9.04 -2.37 7.08
CA PHE A 22 8.69 -3.29 5.99
C PHE A 22 8.41 -4.72 6.45
N ASP A 23 8.20 -4.97 7.75
CA ASP A 23 7.85 -6.30 8.26
C ASP A 23 6.59 -6.82 7.58
N ARG A 24 6.74 -7.89 6.79
CA ARG A 24 5.71 -8.47 5.92
C ARG A 24 4.98 -7.42 5.07
N ALA A 25 5.69 -6.39 4.63
CA ALA A 25 5.11 -5.38 3.77
C ALA A 25 4.77 -5.94 2.38
N VAL A 26 3.64 -5.47 1.85
CA VAL A 26 3.32 -5.55 0.43
C VAL A 26 3.34 -4.12 -0.09
N VAL A 27 4.26 -3.82 -1.01
CA VAL A 27 4.43 -2.47 -1.56
C VAL A 27 4.00 -2.46 -3.02
N LEU A 28 3.15 -1.51 -3.41
CA LEU A 28 2.88 -1.23 -4.81
C LEU A 28 3.88 -0.22 -5.35
N ILE A 29 4.58 -0.55 -6.43
CA ILE A 29 5.40 0.43 -7.15
C ILE A 29 4.47 1.40 -7.86
N THR A 30 4.48 2.66 -7.45
CA THR A 30 3.66 3.72 -8.02
C THR A 30 4.40 4.51 -9.10
N HIS A 31 5.73 4.48 -9.08
CA HIS A 31 6.56 5.05 -10.12
C HIS A 31 7.88 4.28 -10.17
N TYR A 32 8.12 3.54 -11.24
CA TYR A 32 9.42 2.92 -11.51
C TYR A 32 10.27 3.85 -12.37
N SER A 33 11.53 4.03 -11.98
CA SER A 33 12.53 4.77 -12.73
C SER A 33 13.92 4.18 -12.50
N GLU A 34 14.69 4.04 -13.57
CA GLU A 34 16.10 3.61 -13.52
C GLU A 34 17.06 4.78 -13.30
N THR A 35 16.62 6.01 -13.58
CA THR A 35 17.46 7.21 -13.57
C THR A 35 17.09 8.20 -12.48
N ASP A 36 15.94 8.00 -11.84
CA ASP A 36 15.40 8.83 -10.77
C ASP A 36 14.87 7.92 -9.65
N ILE A 37 14.33 8.49 -8.59
CA ILE A 37 13.80 7.76 -7.44
C ILE A 37 12.62 6.89 -7.86
N THR A 38 12.73 5.59 -7.60
CA THR A 38 11.58 4.68 -7.66
C THR A 38 10.74 4.86 -6.40
N MET A 39 9.42 4.98 -6.56
CA MET A 39 8.47 5.20 -5.48
C MET A 39 7.48 4.05 -5.35
N GLY A 40 7.10 3.73 -4.12
CA GLY A 40 6.03 2.80 -3.83
C GLY A 40 5.26 3.11 -2.55
N LEU A 41 4.10 2.48 -2.40
CA LEU A 41 3.21 2.60 -1.25
C LEU A 41 3.04 1.25 -0.57
N VAL A 42 3.30 1.19 0.73
CA VAL A 42 2.99 0.04 1.58
C VAL A 42 1.46 -0.07 1.70
N LEU A 43 0.91 -1.19 1.25
CA LEU A 43 -0.53 -1.40 1.09
C LEU A 43 -1.21 -1.98 2.34
N ASN A 44 -0.43 -2.62 3.22
CA ASN A 44 -0.97 -3.54 4.22
C ASN A 44 -0.70 -3.14 5.67
N GLN A 45 -0.42 -1.86 5.93
CA GLN A 45 -0.21 -1.32 7.26
C GLN A 45 -1.29 -0.27 7.61
N PRO A 46 -2.51 -0.71 7.99
CA PRO A 46 -3.57 0.22 8.38
C PRO A 46 -3.19 1.00 9.65
N LEU A 47 -3.54 2.28 9.70
CA LEU A 47 -3.23 3.13 10.85
C LEU A 47 -4.21 2.90 12.01
N GLY A 48 -5.47 2.54 11.71
CA GLY A 48 -6.51 2.38 12.72
C GLY A 48 -6.58 3.60 13.64
N LYS A 49 -6.59 3.39 14.96
CA LYS A 49 -6.61 4.48 15.95
C LYS A 49 -5.36 5.37 15.92
N ARG A 50 -4.24 4.94 15.32
CA ARG A 50 -2.99 5.72 15.24
C ARG A 50 -3.14 6.95 14.35
N ILE A 51 -4.16 6.99 13.47
CA ILE A 51 -4.45 8.16 12.63
C ILE A 51 -4.65 9.43 13.46
N ARG A 52 -5.11 9.32 14.71
CA ARG A 52 -5.26 10.46 15.64
C ARG A 52 -3.96 11.25 15.84
N ARG A 53 -2.80 10.61 15.72
CA ARG A 53 -1.48 11.30 15.82
C ARG A 53 -1.18 12.19 14.62
N TYR A 54 -1.87 11.96 13.51
CA TYR A 54 -1.71 12.67 12.25
C TYR A 54 -2.93 13.55 11.92
N ALA A 55 -3.95 13.57 12.78
CA ALA A 55 -5.18 14.31 12.58
C ALA A 55 -4.90 15.82 12.54
N THR A 56 -4.80 16.34 11.33
CA THR A 56 -4.88 17.78 11.03
C THR A 56 -6.34 18.20 10.99
N ASP A 57 -6.61 19.52 11.04
CA ASP A 57 -7.97 20.05 10.90
C ASP A 57 -8.66 19.54 9.62
N SER A 58 -7.91 19.39 8.52
CA SER A 58 -8.40 18.84 7.26
C SER A 58 -8.80 17.36 7.35
N LEU A 59 -8.03 16.55 8.09
CA LEU A 59 -8.37 15.13 8.33
C LEU A 59 -9.57 15.00 9.28
N GLN A 60 -9.71 15.88 10.26
CA GLN A 60 -10.87 15.92 11.15
C GLN A 60 -12.14 16.33 10.39
N GLN A 61 -12.03 17.27 9.44
CA GLN A 61 -13.14 17.68 8.58
C GLN A 61 -13.60 16.55 7.65
N LEU A 62 -12.65 15.80 7.07
CA LEU A 62 -12.96 14.59 6.31
C LEU A 62 -13.58 13.51 7.21
N ALA A 63 -13.20 13.50 8.49
CA ALA A 63 -13.61 12.49 9.44
C ALA A 63 -14.91 12.74 10.20
N GLY A 64 -15.54 13.91 10.10
CA GLY A 64 -16.82 14.16 10.76
C GLY A 64 -16.82 14.05 12.29
N GLY A 65 -15.65 14.01 12.95
CA GLY A 65 -15.51 13.96 14.41
C GLY A 65 -14.53 12.90 14.95
N GLU A 66 -14.42 12.80 16.28
CA GLU A 66 -13.42 11.97 16.97
C GLU A 66 -13.68 10.45 16.90
N ASP A 67 -14.93 10.02 16.86
CA ASP A 67 -15.32 8.59 16.79
C ASP A 67 -15.20 8.05 15.37
N ALA A 68 -15.55 8.84 14.37
CA ALA A 68 -15.43 8.48 12.97
C ALA A 68 -13.97 8.41 12.49
N CYS A 69 -13.02 9.08 13.17
CA CYS A 69 -11.58 8.87 12.96
C CYS A 69 -11.15 7.39 13.11
N ALA A 70 -11.78 6.60 13.98
CA ALA A 70 -11.40 5.21 14.19
C ALA A 70 -11.86 4.30 13.04
N GLU A 71 -13.07 4.50 12.52
CA GLU A 71 -13.57 3.77 11.36
C GLU A 71 -12.84 4.18 10.08
N LEU A 72 -12.56 5.48 9.92
CA LEU A 72 -11.74 5.98 8.82
C LEU A 72 -10.29 5.52 8.93
N GLY A 73 -9.77 5.28 10.13
CA GLY A 73 -8.46 4.66 10.33
C GLY A 73 -8.28 3.33 9.58
N ARG A 74 -9.36 2.68 9.11
CA ARG A 74 -9.32 1.47 8.27
C ARG A 74 -9.07 1.76 6.79
N ILE A 75 -9.30 2.99 6.34
CA ILE A 75 -8.99 3.47 4.98
C ILE A 75 -7.69 4.29 4.91
N PHE A 76 -7.10 4.64 6.05
CA PHE A 76 -5.79 5.28 6.16
C PHE A 76 -4.68 4.27 6.48
N TYR A 77 -3.57 4.35 5.75
CA TYR A 77 -2.46 3.42 5.81
C TYR A 77 -1.14 4.17 6.00
N GLN A 78 -0.18 3.52 6.63
CA GLN A 78 1.22 3.95 6.59
C GLN A 78 1.78 3.56 5.22
N GLY A 79 2.00 4.54 4.34
CA GLY A 79 2.48 4.29 2.97
C GLY A 79 3.99 4.09 2.87
N GLY A 80 4.74 4.51 3.89
CA GLY A 80 6.17 4.23 4.02
C GLY A 80 6.87 5.16 5.00
N PRO A 81 8.20 5.05 5.14
CA PRO A 81 8.99 5.83 6.10
C PRO A 81 9.29 7.26 5.63
N VAL A 82 9.24 7.53 4.32
CA VAL A 82 9.63 8.83 3.75
C VAL A 82 8.44 9.77 3.77
N HIS A 83 8.67 11.04 4.15
CA HIS A 83 7.67 12.11 4.06
C HIS A 83 6.30 11.77 4.67
N GLN A 84 6.26 11.17 5.86
CA GLN A 84 5.06 10.65 6.54
C GLN A 84 3.93 11.67 6.83
N ARG A 85 4.14 12.96 6.51
CA ARG A 85 3.10 14.00 6.59
C ARG A 85 2.39 14.24 5.26
N TYR A 86 2.95 13.75 4.15
CA TYR A 86 2.36 13.87 2.83
C TYR A 86 1.31 12.77 2.64
N LEU A 87 0.17 13.18 2.10
CA LEU A 87 -0.98 12.32 1.88
C LEU A 87 -1.06 11.92 0.41
N PHE A 88 -0.99 10.64 0.15
CA PHE A 88 -1.25 10.02 -1.14
C PHE A 88 -2.59 9.29 -1.07
N PHE A 89 -3.22 9.06 -2.21
CA PHE A 89 -4.39 8.19 -2.27
C PHE A 89 -4.43 7.37 -3.55
N LEU A 90 -4.89 6.12 -3.42
CA LEU A 90 -5.18 5.23 -4.52
C LEU A 90 -6.69 5.08 -4.65
N HIS A 91 -7.21 5.07 -5.87
CA HIS A 91 -8.64 4.99 -6.11
C HIS A 91 -9.04 4.25 -7.39
N ARG A 92 -10.27 3.74 -7.41
CA ARG A 92 -11.00 3.20 -8.57
C ARG A 92 -12.26 4.02 -8.81
N LEU A 93 -12.07 5.32 -9.02
CA LEU A 93 -13.13 6.32 -9.18
C LEU A 93 -13.07 6.94 -10.58
N ASP A 94 -13.03 6.07 -11.59
CA ASP A 94 -13.02 6.47 -13.00
C ASP A 94 -14.13 7.47 -13.32
N GLY A 95 -13.76 8.57 -13.97
CA GLY A 95 -14.68 9.65 -14.36
C GLY A 95 -15.19 10.54 -13.21
N LEU A 96 -14.85 10.24 -11.95
CA LEU A 96 -15.19 11.08 -10.79
C LEU A 96 -14.01 11.90 -10.28
N VAL A 97 -12.79 11.38 -10.43
CA VAL A 97 -11.55 12.06 -10.06
C VAL A 97 -10.72 12.29 -11.32
N GLU A 98 -10.40 13.56 -11.58
CA GLU A 98 -9.60 13.96 -12.74
C GLU A 98 -8.12 14.14 -12.37
N GLY A 99 -7.21 13.97 -13.33
CA GLY A 99 -5.77 14.24 -13.15
C GLY A 99 -5.00 13.22 -12.32
N GLY A 100 -5.59 12.07 -12.01
CA GLY A 100 -4.89 10.95 -11.36
C GLY A 100 -3.94 10.24 -12.32
N THR A 101 -2.79 9.80 -11.81
CA THR A 101 -1.83 9.00 -12.57
C THR A 101 -2.27 7.54 -12.60
N LYS A 102 -2.46 6.97 -13.79
CA LYS A 102 -2.82 5.56 -13.94
C LYS A 102 -1.66 4.65 -13.49
N ILE A 103 -1.92 3.75 -12.56
CA ILE A 103 -0.94 2.78 -12.04
C ILE A 103 -1.21 1.37 -12.59
N LEU A 104 -2.47 0.95 -12.54
CA LEU A 104 -2.98 -0.29 -13.14
C LEU A 104 -4.29 0.02 -13.85
N ASP A 105 -4.82 -0.93 -14.62
CA ASP A 105 -6.14 -0.76 -15.24
C ASP A 105 -7.23 -0.55 -14.18
N GLY A 106 -7.91 0.59 -14.26
CA GLY A 106 -8.94 0.99 -13.30
C GLY A 106 -8.41 1.39 -11.92
N LEU A 107 -7.09 1.59 -11.73
CA LEU A 107 -6.47 2.03 -10.48
C LEU A 107 -5.54 3.23 -10.71
N TYR A 108 -5.77 4.29 -9.95
CA TYR A 108 -5.11 5.58 -10.13
C TYR A 108 -4.54 6.09 -8.82
N LEU A 109 -3.43 6.82 -8.92
CA LEU A 109 -2.77 7.54 -7.84
C LEU A 109 -3.07 9.03 -7.94
N GLY A 110 -3.54 9.62 -6.83
CA GLY A 110 -3.76 11.05 -6.72
C GLY A 110 -4.86 11.56 -7.66
N GLY A 111 -4.81 12.85 -7.98
CA GLY A 111 -5.83 13.55 -8.76
C GLY A 111 -6.58 14.58 -7.93
N ASN A 112 -7.55 15.23 -8.56
CA ASN A 112 -8.40 16.24 -7.93
C ASN A 112 -9.63 15.58 -7.30
N LEU A 113 -9.47 15.15 -6.05
CA LEU A 113 -10.57 14.60 -5.27
C LEU A 113 -11.41 15.74 -4.68
N ASP A 114 -12.56 16.02 -5.30
CA ASP A 114 -13.57 16.92 -4.73
C ASP A 114 -14.11 16.31 -3.43
N THR A 115 -14.21 17.12 -2.37
CA THR A 115 -14.69 16.69 -1.05
C THR A 115 -16.11 16.15 -1.09
N LYS A 116 -16.91 16.52 -2.10
CA LYS A 116 -18.24 15.94 -2.32
C LYS A 116 -18.21 14.45 -2.69
N TYR A 117 -17.08 13.91 -3.14
CA TYR A 117 -16.91 12.48 -3.42
C TYR A 117 -16.34 11.71 -2.22
N ALA A 118 -16.11 12.38 -1.09
CA ALA A 118 -15.83 11.71 0.18
C ALA A 118 -17.13 11.26 0.87
N GLU A 119 -18.09 10.73 0.11
CA GLU A 119 -19.35 10.22 0.65
C GLU A 119 -19.15 8.85 1.29
N ALA A 120 -20.04 8.49 2.22
CA ALA A 120 -19.99 7.23 2.96
C ALA A 120 -19.91 5.98 2.05
N ASP A 121 -20.53 6.03 0.86
CA ASP A 121 -20.50 4.92 -0.11
C ASP A 121 -19.12 4.73 -0.79
N ILE A 122 -18.30 5.78 -0.87
CA ILE A 122 -16.95 5.73 -1.46
C ILE A 122 -15.91 5.28 -0.41
N LEU A 123 -16.14 5.66 0.85
CA LEU A 123 -15.24 5.41 1.98
C LEU A 123 -15.51 4.08 2.70
N ARG A 124 -16.33 3.19 2.11
CA ARG A 124 -16.71 1.89 2.69
C ARG A 124 -15.50 1.02 3.06
N PRO A 125 -15.26 0.72 4.35
CA PRO A 125 -14.08 -0.06 4.77
C PRO A 125 -14.07 -1.51 4.26
N ASP A 126 -15.23 -2.09 3.98
CA ASP A 126 -15.44 -3.46 3.52
C ASP A 126 -15.20 -3.64 2.02
N ALA A 127 -15.44 -2.59 1.23
CA ALA A 127 -15.21 -2.56 -0.22
C ALA A 127 -14.65 -1.19 -0.66
N PRO A 128 -13.44 -0.82 -0.20
CA PRO A 128 -12.95 0.53 -0.38
C PRO A 128 -12.60 0.79 -1.84
N ARG A 129 -13.22 1.83 -2.43
CA ARG A 129 -12.85 2.34 -3.75
C ARG A 129 -11.77 3.41 -3.70
N LEU A 130 -11.37 3.81 -2.49
CA LEU A 130 -10.41 4.85 -2.18
C LEU A 130 -9.64 4.46 -0.91
N ARG A 131 -8.32 4.64 -0.92
CA ARG A 131 -7.46 4.50 0.25
C ARG A 131 -6.47 5.63 0.32
N PHE A 132 -6.20 6.07 1.54
CA PHE A 132 -5.24 7.11 1.85
C PHE A 132 -3.98 6.52 2.45
N TYR A 133 -2.83 7.08 2.09
CA TYR A 133 -1.51 6.62 2.50
C TYR A 133 -0.70 7.81 2.99
N LEU A 134 -0.15 7.71 4.20
CA LEU A 134 0.78 8.69 4.76
C LEU A 134 2.22 8.29 4.46
N GLY A 135 2.93 9.16 3.74
CA GLY A 135 4.28 8.91 3.26
C GLY A 135 4.36 7.83 2.17
N TYR A 136 5.60 7.54 1.77
CA TYR A 136 5.90 6.55 0.74
C TYR A 136 7.23 5.84 1.04
N ALA A 137 7.50 4.77 0.30
CA ALA A 137 8.79 4.10 0.23
C ALA A 137 9.52 4.55 -1.04
N GLY A 138 10.79 4.94 -0.91
CA GLY A 138 11.60 5.42 -2.02
C GLY A 138 12.89 4.62 -2.13
N TRP A 139 13.34 4.41 -3.36
CA TRP A 139 14.60 3.76 -3.69
C TRP A 139 15.38 4.66 -4.63
N GLU A 140 16.65 4.88 -4.29
CA GLU A 140 17.59 5.53 -5.20
C GLU A 140 17.85 4.65 -6.43
N PRO A 141 18.31 5.22 -7.56
CA PRO A 141 18.64 4.45 -8.76
C PRO A 141 19.56 3.25 -8.47
N GLY A 142 19.14 2.05 -8.89
CA GLY A 142 19.87 0.79 -8.70
C GLY A 142 19.74 0.13 -7.32
N GLN A 143 19.14 0.83 -6.34
CA GLN A 143 18.97 0.29 -5.00
C GLN A 143 17.95 -0.85 -4.96
N LEU A 144 16.79 -0.67 -5.61
CA LEU A 144 15.72 -1.66 -5.59
C LEU A 144 16.14 -2.97 -6.29
N GLU A 145 16.85 -2.87 -7.41
CA GLU A 145 17.41 -3.99 -8.14
C GLU A 145 18.44 -4.76 -7.31
N SER A 146 19.26 -4.03 -6.55
CA SER A 146 20.23 -4.63 -5.62
C SER A 146 19.53 -5.38 -4.49
N GLU A 147 18.47 -4.81 -3.91
CA GLU A 147 17.65 -5.44 -2.88
C GLU A 147 16.94 -6.71 -3.41
N ILE A 148 16.35 -6.65 -4.60
CA ILE A 148 15.75 -7.82 -5.28
C ILE A 148 16.80 -8.90 -5.52
N SER A 149 18.00 -8.52 -5.99
CA SER A 149 19.10 -9.46 -6.23
C SER A 149 19.62 -10.11 -4.95
N ALA A 150 19.56 -9.39 -3.83
CA ALA A 150 19.86 -9.90 -2.49
C ALA A 150 18.74 -10.76 -1.89
N GLY A 151 17.58 -10.86 -2.56
CA GLY A 151 16.46 -11.70 -2.12
C GLY A 151 15.62 -11.09 -0.99
N THR A 152 15.66 -9.77 -0.80
CA THR A 152 14.84 -9.09 0.23
C THR A 152 13.39 -8.83 -0.24
N TRP A 153 13.16 -8.85 -1.55
CA TRP A 153 11.85 -8.68 -2.16
C TRP A 153 11.51 -9.81 -3.14
N PHE A 154 10.27 -10.28 -3.09
CA PHE A 154 9.67 -11.05 -4.19
C PHE A 154 8.80 -10.15 -5.05
N LEU A 155 8.84 -10.37 -6.37
CA LEU A 155 8.00 -9.65 -7.32
C LEU A 155 6.72 -10.42 -7.59
N ALA A 156 5.58 -9.75 -7.43
CA ALA A 156 4.25 -10.25 -7.74
C ALA A 156 3.52 -9.30 -8.72
N PRO A 157 2.63 -9.82 -9.58
CA PRO A 157 1.80 -8.97 -10.41
C PRO A 157 0.87 -8.11 -9.54
N GLY A 158 0.68 -6.86 -9.93
CA GLY A 158 -0.33 -6.00 -9.32
C GLY A 158 -1.71 -6.29 -9.88
N GLU A 159 -2.66 -6.54 -8.98
CA GLU A 159 -4.08 -6.66 -9.30
C GLU A 159 -4.85 -5.60 -8.50
N PRO A 160 -5.66 -4.73 -9.12
CA PRO A 160 -6.43 -3.70 -8.43
C PRO A 160 -7.28 -4.25 -7.27
N GLU A 161 -7.80 -5.46 -7.44
CA GLU A 161 -8.58 -6.20 -6.45
C GLU A 161 -7.76 -6.50 -5.20
N ILE A 162 -6.48 -6.86 -5.34
CA ILE A 162 -5.56 -7.07 -4.23
C ILE A 162 -5.20 -5.73 -3.58
N VAL A 163 -4.90 -4.71 -4.39
CA VAL A 163 -4.42 -3.41 -3.89
C VAL A 163 -5.43 -2.73 -2.96
N LEU A 164 -6.72 -2.84 -3.28
CA LEU A 164 -7.80 -2.29 -2.45
C LEU A 164 -8.56 -3.35 -1.63
N ALA A 165 -8.09 -4.60 -1.56
CA ALA A 165 -8.74 -5.66 -0.78
C ALA A 165 -8.83 -5.30 0.70
N SER A 166 -10.02 -5.40 1.30
CA SER A 166 -10.31 -5.04 2.69
C SER A 166 -9.51 -5.83 3.75
N THR A 167 -8.88 -6.94 3.37
CA THR A 167 -8.06 -7.80 4.25
C THR A 167 -6.57 -7.42 4.20
N SER A 168 -6.24 -6.22 4.66
CA SER A 168 -4.84 -5.75 4.69
C SER A 168 -3.95 -6.65 5.56
N GLU A 169 -4.42 -7.10 6.72
CA GLU A 169 -3.64 -7.95 7.63
C GLU A 169 -3.19 -9.28 7.02
N THR A 170 -4.01 -9.87 6.14
CA THR A 170 -3.69 -11.14 5.48
C THR A 170 -3.10 -10.95 4.08
N MET A 171 -3.00 -9.72 3.58
CA MET A 171 -2.58 -9.43 2.21
C MET A 171 -1.24 -10.08 1.86
N TRP A 172 -0.25 -9.98 2.74
CA TRP A 172 1.06 -10.60 2.53
C TRP A 172 0.95 -12.12 2.34
N GLN A 173 0.17 -12.80 3.19
CA GLN A 173 -0.04 -14.24 3.09
C GLN A 173 -0.78 -14.60 1.80
N THR A 174 -1.82 -13.84 1.46
CA THR A 174 -2.61 -14.04 0.23
C THR A 174 -1.74 -13.91 -1.02
N VAL A 175 -0.91 -12.87 -1.11
CA VAL A 175 -0.01 -12.67 -2.26
C VAL A 175 1.08 -13.74 -2.31
N MET A 176 1.69 -14.08 -1.16
CA MET A 176 2.67 -15.17 -1.10
C MET A 176 2.08 -16.52 -1.51
N TYR A 177 0.83 -16.79 -1.15
CA TYR A 177 0.12 -18.00 -1.51
C TYR A 177 -0.21 -18.04 -3.01
N SER A 178 -0.64 -16.90 -3.59
CA SER A 178 -0.98 -16.79 -5.02
C SER A 178 0.24 -16.95 -5.94
N LEU A 179 1.42 -16.51 -5.50
CA LEU A 179 2.69 -16.76 -6.20
C LEU A 179 3.01 -18.26 -6.35
N GLY A 180 2.45 -19.13 -5.51
CA GLY A 180 2.54 -20.58 -5.65
C GLY A 180 3.96 -21.15 -5.45
N GLY A 181 4.14 -22.42 -5.83
CA GLY A 181 5.46 -23.07 -5.87
C GLY A 181 6.29 -22.91 -4.59
N LYS A 182 7.50 -22.37 -4.73
CA LYS A 182 8.46 -22.16 -3.63
C LYS A 182 8.03 -21.11 -2.59
N TYR A 183 7.00 -20.31 -2.87
CA TYR A 183 6.54 -19.23 -1.99
C TYR A 183 5.49 -19.69 -0.98
N ARG A 184 4.75 -20.78 -1.27
CA ARG A 184 3.71 -21.33 -0.36
C ARG A 184 4.24 -21.77 0.99
N PRO A 185 5.39 -22.46 1.11
CA PRO A 185 5.94 -22.78 2.42
C PRO A 185 6.31 -21.52 3.22
N ILE A 186 6.67 -20.42 2.53
CA ILE A 186 7.06 -19.15 3.16
C ILE A 186 5.82 -18.42 3.71
N SER A 187 4.65 -18.54 3.07
CA SER A 187 3.44 -17.82 3.48
C SER A 187 2.94 -18.21 4.88
N VAL A 188 3.35 -19.36 5.39
CA VAL A 188 2.98 -19.88 6.72
C VAL A 188 4.07 -19.70 7.79
N PHE A 189 5.21 -19.08 7.45
CA PHE A 189 6.24 -18.84 8.47
C PHE A 189 5.64 -17.99 9.61
N PRO A 190 5.90 -18.33 10.88
CA PRO A 190 5.47 -17.52 12.01
C PRO A 190 6.21 -16.18 12.02
N LYS A 191 5.59 -15.15 12.61
CA LYS A 191 6.23 -13.81 12.74
C LYS A 191 7.42 -13.86 13.70
N ASP A 192 7.37 -14.76 14.66
CA ASP A 192 8.43 -15.01 15.62
C ASP A 192 9.04 -16.39 15.33
N PRO A 193 10.34 -16.49 15.00
CA PRO A 193 11.00 -17.78 14.78
C PRO A 193 11.09 -18.65 16.03
N SER A 194 10.89 -18.08 17.22
CA SER A 194 11.05 -18.77 18.51
C SER A 194 9.84 -19.60 18.95
N VAL A 195 8.73 -19.57 18.21
CA VAL A 195 7.49 -20.33 18.50
C VAL A 195 7.38 -21.67 17.76
N ASN A 196 8.50 -22.21 17.28
CA ASN A 196 8.57 -23.59 16.74
C ASN A 196 9.09 -24.59 17.78
#